data_AF-A0A1I1PV69-F1
#
_entry.id   AF-A0A1I1PV69-F1
#
_cell.length_a   1.000
_cell.length_b   1.000
_cell.length_c   1.000
_cell.angle_alpha   90.00
_cell.angle_beta   90.00
_cell.angle_gamma   90.00
#
_symmetry.space_group_name_H-M   'P 1'
#
loop_
_entity.id
_entity.type
_entity.pdbx_description
1 polymer ?
#
loop_
_entity_poly.entity_id
_entity_poly.type
_entity_poly.pdbx_seq_one_letter_code
_entity_poly.pdbx_strand_id
1 'polypeptide(L)' 'MTDDRMTLIELVEKQADGDLVREMLAFAAERIMEVEVEARTGAAKGARSPLREVQRNGYRDRDWDTRAG' A
#
# COMPACT_ATOMS: atom_id res chain seq x y z
N MET A 1 -1.29 -2.80 10.99
CA MET A 1 -1.33 -4.23 11.39
C MET A 1 -2.75 -4.75 11.52
N THR A 2 -3.59 -4.19 12.41
CA THR A 2 -4.99 -4.65 12.56
C THR A 2 -5.86 -4.25 11.37
N ASP A 3 -5.72 -3.01 10.89
CA ASP A 3 -6.49 -2.52 9.73
C ASP A 3 -6.10 -3.29 8.46
N ASP A 4 -4.80 -3.44 8.20
CA ASP A 4 -4.30 -4.22 7.06
C ASP A 4 -4.84 -5.66 7.05
N ARG A 5 -4.95 -6.28 8.24
CA ARG A 5 -5.49 -7.63 8.40
C ARG A 5 -6.99 -7.69 8.10
N MET A 6 -7.75 -6.69 8.53
CA MET A 6 -9.18 -6.59 8.23
C MET A 6 -9.41 -6.40 6.73
N THR A 7 -8.63 -5.52 6.08
CA THR A 7 -8.71 -5.31 4.64
C THR A 7 -8.37 -6.57 3.85
N LEU A 8 -7.39 -7.35 4.30
CA LEU A 8 -6.98 -8.61 3.65
C LEU A 8 -8.08 -9.69 3.78
N ILE A 9 -8.74 -9.78 4.94
CA ILE A 9 -9.86 -10.71 5.16
C ILE A 9 -11.05 -10.34 4.26
N GLU A 10 -11.39 -9.06 4.20
CA GLU A 10 -12.48 -8.55 3.33
C GLU A 10 -12.21 -8.87 1.84
N LEU A 11 -10.96 -8.76 1.40
CA LEU A 11 -10.55 -9.10 0.04
C LEU A 11 -10.72 -10.61 -0.25
N VAL A 12 -10.33 -11.46 0.71
CA VAL A 12 -10.43 -12.92 0.58
C VAL A 12 -11.88 -13.40 0.55
N GLU A 13 -12.78 -12.72 1.26
CA GLU A 13 -14.20 -13.07 1.34
C GLU A 13 -14.98 -12.80 0.04
N LYS A 14 -14.46 -11.95 -0.87
CA LYS A 14 -15.14 -11.58 -2.14
C LYS A 14 -15.12 -12.63 -3.26
N GLN A 15 -14.55 -13.82 -3.04
CA GLN A 15 -14.30 -14.93 -3.98
C GLN A 15 -14.91 -14.86 -5.42
N ALA A 16 -14.01 -14.68 -6.43
CA ALA A 16 -13.96 -15.27 -7.79
C ALA A 16 -13.67 -14.27 -8.95
N ASP A 17 -12.70 -14.66 -9.80
CA ASP A 17 -12.16 -14.01 -11.01
C ASP A 17 -11.11 -12.88 -10.88
N GLY A 18 -10.46 -12.57 -12.02
CA GLY A 18 -9.22 -11.77 -12.15
C GLY A 18 -9.18 -10.43 -11.40
N ASP A 19 -10.33 -9.89 -11.02
CA ASP A 19 -10.46 -8.71 -10.17
C ASP A 19 -9.87 -8.94 -8.77
N LEU A 20 -10.02 -10.14 -8.18
CA LEU A 20 -9.39 -10.45 -6.89
C LEU A 20 -7.86 -10.38 -6.98
N VAL A 21 -7.28 -10.89 -8.06
CA VAL A 21 -5.82 -10.86 -8.28
C VAL A 21 -5.34 -9.42 -8.45
N ARG A 22 -6.09 -8.60 -9.18
CA ARG A 22 -5.82 -7.16 -9.34
C ARG A 22 -5.88 -6.42 -8.01
N GLU A 23 -6.93 -6.66 -7.22
CA GLU A 23 -7.11 -6.07 -5.88
C GLU A 23 -5.99 -6.51 -4.92
N MET A 24 -5.62 -7.80 -4.91
CA MET A 24 -4.51 -8.29 -4.08
C MET A 24 -3.17 -7.69 -4.49
N LEU A 25 -2.93 -7.53 -5.80
CA LEU A 25 -1.72 -6.91 -6.31
C LEU A 25 -1.65 -5.43 -5.90
N ALA A 26 -2.75 -4.69 -6.06
CA ALA A 26 -2.84 -3.30 -5.63
C ALA A 26 -2.57 -3.17 -4.11
N PHE A 27 -3.22 -4.02 -3.30
CA PHE A 27 -3.01 -4.06 -1.85
C PHE A 27 -1.54 -4.32 -1.48
N ALA A 28 -0.93 -5.35 -2.05
CA ALA A 28 0.47 -5.68 -1.77
C ALA A 28 1.41 -4.55 -2.19
N ALA A 29 1.19 -3.97 -3.37
CA ALA A 29 2.06 -2.94 -3.91
C ALA A 29 1.97 -1.62 -3.12
N GLU A 30 0.78 -1.24 -2.63
CA GLU A 30 0.65 -0.11 -1.71
C GLU A 30 1.49 -0.27 -0.44
N ARG A 31 1.56 -1.49 0.11
CA ARG A 31 2.35 -1.75 1.33
C ARG A 31 3.84 -1.70 1.06
N ILE A 32 4.29 -2.23 -0.08
CA ILE A 32 5.69 -2.10 -0.51
C ILE A 32 6.06 -0.62 -0.67
N MET A 33 5.23 0.16 -1.36
CA MET A 33 5.44 1.60 -1.53
C MET A 33 5.44 2.35 -0.19
N GLU A 34 4.58 1.96 0.77
CA GLU A 34 4.59 2.54 2.11
C GLU A 34 5.93 2.31 2.81
N VAL A 35 6.43 1.08 2.81
CA VAL A 35 7.73 0.72 3.41
C VAL A 35 8.88 1.47 2.75
N GLU A 36 8.89 1.55 1.42
CA GLU A 36 9.91 2.29 0.68
C GLU A 36 9.89 3.79 1.02
N VAL A 37 8.71 4.40 1.15
CA VAL A 37 8.59 5.81 1.49
C VAL A 37 9.01 6.05 2.94
N GLU A 38 8.67 5.17 3.88
CA GLU A 38 9.14 5.27 5.26
C GLU A 38 10.67 5.19 5.34
N ALA A 39 11.28 4.26 4.60
CA ALA A 39 12.73 4.13 4.51
C ALA A 39 13.39 5.40 3.94
N ARG A 40 12.82 5.99 2.87
CA ARG A 40 13.32 7.26 2.30
C ARG A 40 13.07 8.47 3.20
N THR A 41 12.02 8.43 4.01
CA THR A 41 11.67 9.54 4.90
C THR A 41 12.48 9.50 6.20
N GLY A 42 13.00 8.32 6.58
CA GLY A 42 13.65 8.09 7.88
C GLY A 42 12.66 8.04 9.06
N ALA A 43 11.36 7.99 8.77
CA ALA A 43 10.30 7.99 9.77
C ALA A 43 8.98 7.46 9.20
N ALA A 44 8.24 6.75 10.04
CA ALA A 44 6.88 6.32 9.71
C ALA A 44 5.93 7.51 9.47
N LYS A 45 4.82 7.26 8.75
CA LYS A 45 3.80 8.28 8.48
C LYS A 45 3.26 8.87 9.79
N GLY A 46 3.32 10.19 9.93
CA GLY A 46 2.78 10.90 11.12
C GLY A 46 3.62 10.77 12.39
N ALA A 47 4.63 9.91 12.45
CA ALA A 47 5.51 9.77 13.60
C ALA A 47 6.39 11.01 13.78
N ARG A 48 6.68 11.42 15.01
CA ARG A 48 7.73 12.42 15.27
C ARG A 48 9.05 11.69 15.41
N SER A 49 10.02 12.02 14.57
CA SER A 49 11.36 11.43 14.59
C SER A 49 12.41 12.49 14.26
N PRO A 50 13.52 12.56 15.01
CA PRO A 50 14.65 13.41 14.65
C PRO A 50 15.40 12.92 13.40
N LEU A 51 15.18 11.66 12.99
CA LEU A 51 15.75 11.07 11.77
C LEU A 51 14.95 11.41 10.50
N ARG A 52 13.87 12.19 10.62
CA ARG A 52 13.04 12.55 9.46
C ARG A 52 13.79 13.52 8.54
N GLU A 53 14.00 13.12 7.29
CA GLU A 53 14.69 13.94 6.29
C GLU A 53 13.74 14.73 5.38
N VAL A 54 12.57 14.17 5.07
CA VAL A 54 11.58 14.77 4.16
C VAL A 54 10.14 14.61 4.66
N GLN A 55 9.15 15.21 3.98
CA GLN A 55 7.72 15.06 4.31
C GLN A 55 6.96 14.54 3.10
N ARG A 56 5.89 13.78 3.36
CA ARG A 56 5.02 13.23 2.29
C ARG A 56 4.11 14.32 1.75
N ASN A 57 3.99 14.41 0.42
CA ASN A 57 3.19 15.42 -0.27
C ASN A 57 1.97 14.80 -0.99
N GLY A 58 1.14 14.09 -0.23
CA GLY A 58 -0.03 13.40 -0.76
C GLY A 58 0.31 12.22 -1.69
N TYR A 59 -0.70 11.80 -2.45
CA TYR A 59 -0.62 10.73 -3.44
C TYR A 59 -1.12 11.22 -4.79
N ARG A 60 -0.78 10.49 -5.85
CA ARG A 60 -1.29 10.72 -7.20
C ARG A 60 -1.72 9.38 -7.78
N ASP A 61 -2.87 9.37 -8.41
CA ASP A 61 -3.38 8.20 -9.12
C ASP A 61 -2.46 7.85 -10.29
N ARG A 62 -2.25 6.55 -10.48
CA ARG A 62 -1.43 6.03 -11.57
C ARG A 62 -2.03 4.72 -12.06
N ASP A 63 -2.44 4.70 -13.31
CA ASP A 63 -2.90 3.49 -13.97
C ASP A 63 -1.73 2.53 -14.21
N TRP A 64 -1.93 1.26 -13.91
CA TRP A 64 -0.93 0.20 -14.07
C TRP A 64 -1.42 -0.78 -15.14
N ASP A 65 -0.59 -1.01 -16.14
CA ASP A 65 -0.78 -2.07 -17.11
C ASP A 65 -0.09 -3.34 -16.59
N THR A 66 -0.88 -4.28 -16.08
CA THR A 66 -0.38 -5.51 -15.45
C THR A 66 -0.87 -6.74 -16.20
N ARG A 67 -0.26 -7.90 -15.94
CA ARG A 67 -0.76 -9.17 -16.51
C ARG A 67 -2.14 -9.57 -15.96
N ALA A 68 -2.54 -9.04 -14.80
CA ALA A 68 -3.90 -9.21 -14.28
C ALA A 68 -4.92 -8.29 -15.02
N GLY A 69 -4.46 -7.61 -16.07
CA GLY A 69 -5.14 -6.55 -16.80
C GLY A 69 -5.06 -5.23 -16.07
#